data_AF-A0A963WGA0-F1
#
_entry.id   AF-A0A963WGA0-F1
#
_cell.length_a   1.000
_cell.length_b   1.000
_cell.length_c   1.000
_cell.angle_alpha   90.00
_cell.angle_beta   90.00
_cell.angle_gamma   90.00
#
_symmetry.space_group_name_H-M   'P 1'
#
loop_
_entity.id
_entity.type
_entity.pdbx_description
1 polymer ?
#
loop_
_entity_poly.entity_id
_entity_poly.type
_entity_poly.pdbx_seq_one_letter_code
_entity_poly.pdbx_strand_id
1 'polypeptide(L)'
;GKEMTIGRFYQRSGKWLAATVRFRTVIDEYQTTSHTPEALYRLVECYLSLGLPEEAQKSAAVLGANYGGSKWYRKAFALMNKHAPGTEAT
;
A
#
# COMPACT_ATOMS: atom_id res chain seq x y z
N GLY A 1 -9.23 -12.66 0.24
CA GLY A 1 -8.15 -13.55 0.70
C GLY A 1 -7.95 -13.43 2.21
N LYS A 2 -7.52 -14.51 2.87
CA LYS A 2 -7.26 -14.58 4.32
C LYS A 2 -6.28 -13.50 4.79
N GLU A 3 -5.14 -13.37 4.12
CA GLU A 3 -4.09 -12.40 4.47
C GLU A 3 -4.57 -10.95 4.39
N MET A 4 -5.41 -10.61 3.39
CA MET A 4 -6.03 -9.28 3.32
C MET A 4 -6.92 -8.98 4.54
N THR A 5 -7.67 -9.96 5.02
CA THR A 5 -8.54 -9.78 6.19
C THR A 5 -7.72 -9.58 7.45
N ILE A 6 -6.65 -10.37 7.64
CA ILE A 6 -5.73 -10.25 8.79
C ILE A 6 -4.96 -8.92 8.73
N GLY A 7 -4.45 -8.55 7.56
CA GLY A 7 -3.76 -7.28 7.35
C GLY A 7 -4.63 -6.09 7.71
N ARG A 8 -5.88 -6.05 7.23
CA ARG A 8 -6.85 -4.99 7.61
C ARG A 8 -7.17 -4.98 9.10
N PHE A 9 -7.23 -6.15 9.74
CA PHE A 9 -7.44 -6.23 11.18
C PHE A 9 -6.28 -5.59 11.96
N TYR A 10 -5.03 -5.92 11.61
CA TYR A 10 -3.86 -5.30 12.22
C TYR A 10 -3.77 -3.81 11.93
N GLN A 11 -4.06 -3.40 10.69
CA GLN A 11 -4.08 -1.99 10.29
C GLN A 11 -5.07 -1.18 11.14
N ARG A 12 -6.32 -1.63 11.27
CA ARG A 12 -7.34 -0.97 12.09
C ARG A 12 -6.97 -0.91 13.58
N SER A 13 -6.13 -1.84 14.04
CA SER A 13 -5.64 -1.89 15.42
C SER A 13 -4.38 -1.05 15.64
N GLY A 14 -3.93 -0.27 14.64
CA GLY A 14 -2.70 0.52 14.70
C GLY A 14 -1.40 -0.30 14.64
N LYS A 15 -1.49 -1.61 14.35
CA LYS A 15 -0.34 -2.51 14.25
C LYS A 15 0.24 -2.48 12.84
N TRP A 16 0.77 -1.33 12.45
CA TRP A 16 1.20 -1.05 11.06
C TRP A 16 2.27 -2.03 10.55
N LEU A 17 3.29 -2.35 11.35
CA LEU A 17 4.33 -3.31 10.96
C LEU A 17 3.77 -4.71 10.68
N ALA A 18 2.87 -5.19 11.54
CA ALA A 18 2.22 -6.49 11.34
C ALA A 18 1.29 -6.47 10.13
N ALA A 19 0.60 -5.36 9.88
CA ALA A 19 -0.21 -5.18 8.68
C ALA A 19 0.64 -5.21 7.40
N THR A 20 1.79 -4.51 7.39
CA THR A 20 2.74 -4.49 6.28
C THR A 20 3.20 -5.89 5.89
N VAL A 21 3.56 -6.74 6.86
CA VAL A 21 3.95 -8.14 6.58
C VAL A 21 2.84 -8.89 5.85
N ARG A 22 1.59 -8.74 6.31
CA ARG A 22 0.43 -9.43 5.71
C ARG A 22 0.13 -8.92 4.30
N PHE A 23 0.23 -7.62 4.05
CA PHE A 23 0.01 -7.06 2.72
C PHE A 23 1.14 -7.40 1.74
N ARG A 24 2.39 -7.49 2.20
CA ARG A 24 3.51 -8.01 1.39
C ARG A 24 3.24 -9.45 0.95
N THR A 25 2.81 -10.34 1.85
CA THR A 25 2.42 -11.71 1.50
C THR A 25 1.35 -11.74 0.41
N VAL A 26 0.37 -10.83 0.44
CA VAL A 26 -0.65 -10.73 -0.62
C VAL A 26 -0.03 -10.38 -1.97
N ILE A 27 0.94 -9.47 -1.99
CA ILE A 27 1.62 -9.06 -3.21
C ILE A 27 2.53 -10.17 -3.72
N ASP A 28 3.31 -10.81 -2.85
CA ASP A 28 4.34 -11.76 -3.23
C ASP A 28 3.74 -13.11 -3.66
N GLU A 29 2.79 -13.64 -2.89
CA GLU A 29 2.23 -14.98 -3.14
C GLU A 29 1.01 -14.97 -4.07
N TYR A 30 0.33 -13.83 -4.22
CA TYR A 30 -0.95 -13.74 -4.92
C TYR A 30 -0.97 -12.65 -6.00
N GLN A 31 0.17 -12.41 -6.66
CA GLN A 31 0.41 -11.36 -7.66
C GLN A 31 -0.76 -11.15 -8.66
N THR A 32 -1.49 -12.20 -9.04
CA THR A 32 -2.58 -12.17 -10.03
C THR A 32 -3.99 -11.97 -9.46
N THR A 33 -4.16 -11.82 -8.14
CA THR A 33 -5.49 -11.67 -7.54
C THR A 33 -6.02 -10.23 -7.63
N SER A 34 -7.35 -10.08 -7.63
CA SER A 34 -8.03 -8.78 -7.57
C SER A 34 -7.71 -7.97 -6.30
N HIS A 35 -7.00 -8.56 -5.35
CA HIS A 35 -6.57 -7.95 -4.10
C HIS A 35 -5.22 -7.24 -4.18
N THR A 36 -4.35 -7.57 -5.13
CA THR A 36 -3.01 -6.95 -5.28
C THR A 36 -3.07 -5.40 -5.28
N PRO A 37 -3.95 -4.74 -6.05
CA PRO A 37 -3.99 -3.28 -6.03
C PRO A 37 -4.50 -2.70 -4.70
N GLU A 38 -5.37 -3.41 -3.97
CA GLU A 38 -5.75 -3.01 -2.61
C GLU A 38 -4.55 -3.16 -1.65
N ALA A 39 -3.85 -4.29 -1.70
CA ALA A 39 -2.70 -4.56 -0.83
C ALA A 39 -1.59 -3.52 -1.00
N LEU A 40 -1.25 -3.16 -2.24
CA LEU A 40 -0.28 -2.10 -2.53
C LEU A 40 -0.73 -0.74 -1.95
N TYR A 41 -2.00 -0.37 -2.11
CA TYR A 41 -2.52 0.85 -1.47
C TYR A 41 -2.45 0.80 0.06
N ARG A 42 -2.77 -0.35 0.67
CA ARG A 42 -2.66 -0.51 2.13
C ARG A 42 -1.21 -0.43 2.62
N LEU A 43 -0.24 -0.86 1.82
CA LEU A 43 1.17 -0.65 2.13
C LEU A 43 1.53 0.84 2.14
N VAL A 44 1.03 1.63 1.18
CA VAL A 44 1.21 3.10 1.20
C VAL A 44 0.70 3.69 2.52
N GLU A 45 -0.51 3.33 2.95
CA GLU A 45 -1.06 3.77 4.24
C GLU A 45 -0.19 3.36 5.43
N CYS A 46 0.28 2.11 5.46
CA CYS A 46 1.10 1.61 6.57
C CYS A 46 2.46 2.31 6.63
N TYR A 47 3.14 2.49 5.50
CA TYR A 47 4.45 3.15 5.47
C TYR A 47 4.36 4.63 5.82
N LEU A 48 3.36 5.36 5.34
CA LEU A 48 3.13 6.75 5.76
C LEU A 48 2.85 6.83 7.27
N SER A 49 2.06 5.91 7.81
CA SER A 49 1.77 5.85 9.25
C SER A 49 3.01 5.53 10.09
N LEU A 50 4.00 4.85 9.51
CA LEU A 50 5.29 4.55 10.12
C LEU A 50 6.34 5.66 9.92
N GLY A 51 6.02 6.73 9.19
CA GLY A 51 6.98 7.80 8.87
C GLY A 51 8.01 7.40 7.82
N LEU A 52 7.67 6.47 6.92
CA LEU A 52 8.53 5.95 5.85
C LEU A 52 8.02 6.39 4.46
N PRO A 53 8.10 7.69 4.12
CA PRO A 53 7.51 8.21 2.87
C PRO A 53 8.16 7.63 1.61
N GLU A 54 9.45 7.30 1.63
CA GLU A 54 10.13 6.68 0.49
C GLU A 54 9.59 5.27 0.19
N GLU A 55 9.34 4.46 1.21
CA GLU A 55 8.75 3.11 1.05
C GLU A 55 7.28 3.19 0.60
N ALA A 56 6.56 4.21 1.07
CA ALA A 56 5.22 4.53 0.59
C ALA A 56 5.26 4.89 -0.90
N GLN A 57 6.20 5.73 -1.32
CA GLN A 57 6.38 6.14 -2.72
C GLN A 57 6.70 4.94 -3.61
N LYS A 58 7.63 4.05 -3.21
CA LYS A 58 7.94 2.83 -3.95
C LYS A 58 6.69 1.97 -4.17
N SER A 59 5.88 1.79 -3.13
CA SER A 59 4.64 1.02 -3.21
C SER A 59 3.60 1.69 -4.13
N ALA A 60 3.49 3.03 -4.07
CA ALA A 60 2.62 3.80 -4.94
C ALA A 60 3.08 3.76 -6.40
N ALA A 61 4.38 3.77 -6.67
CA ALA A 61 4.96 3.64 -8.01
C ALA A 61 4.65 2.27 -8.63
N VAL A 62 4.82 1.17 -7.88
CA VAL A 62 4.43 -0.18 -8.32
C VAL A 62 2.93 -0.23 -8.62
N LEU A 63 2.10 0.38 -7.77
CA LEU A 63 0.66 0.46 -7.98
C LEU A 63 0.29 1.26 -9.23
N GLY A 64 0.98 2.37 -9.50
CA GLY A 64 0.77 3.20 -10.69
C GLY A 64 1.19 2.48 -11.97
N ALA A 65 2.37 1.85 -11.97
CA ALA A 65 2.92 1.15 -13.11
C ALA A 65 2.03 -0.03 -13.56
N ASN A 66 1.50 -0.80 -12.62
CA ASN A 66 0.74 -2.03 -12.92
C ASN A 66 -0.78 -1.81 -12.92
N TYR A 67 -1.29 -0.81 -12.20
CA TYR A 67 -2.71 -0.63 -11.93
C TYR A 67 -3.16 0.84 -11.96
N GLY A 68 -2.58 1.67 -12.83
CA GLY A 68 -2.86 3.11 -12.92
C GLY A 68 -4.35 3.47 -13.14
N GLY A 69 -5.14 2.62 -13.79
CA GLY A 69 -6.59 2.83 -13.93
C GLY A 69 -7.42 2.49 -12.67
N SER A 70 -6.81 1.84 -11.67
CA SER A 70 -7.53 1.33 -10.52
C SER A 70 -7.98 2.44 -9.58
N LYS A 71 -9.09 2.21 -8.87
CA LYS A 71 -9.54 3.11 -7.79
C LYS A 71 -8.50 3.22 -6.66
N TRP A 72 -7.67 2.21 -6.49
CA TRP A 72 -6.64 2.15 -5.46
C TRP A 72 -5.47 3.08 -5.79
N TYR A 73 -5.05 3.14 -7.05
CA TYR A 73 -4.05 4.11 -7.50
C TYR A 73 -4.51 5.55 -7.23
N ARG A 74 -5.75 5.90 -7.62
CA ARG A 74 -6.29 7.25 -7.36
C ARG A 74 -6.27 7.62 -5.87
N LYS A 75 -6.58 6.66 -5.00
CA LYS A 75 -6.50 6.84 -3.54
C LYS A 75 -5.06 6.97 -3.05
N ALA A 76 -4.15 6.15 -3.55
CA ALA A 76 -2.73 6.21 -3.19
C ALA A 76 -2.13 7.56 -3.59
N PHE A 77 -2.40 8.03 -4.81
CA PHE A 77 -1.94 9.32 -5.32
C PHE A 77 -2.45 10.48 -4.45
N ALA A 78 -3.75 10.50 -4.15
CA ALA A 78 -4.33 11.52 -3.27
C ALA A 78 -3.72 11.48 -1.85
N LEU A 79 -3.43 10.28 -1.33
CA LEU A 79 -2.83 10.10 -0.01
C LEU A 79 -1.37 10.57 0.01
N MET A 80 -0.56 10.21 -0.99
CA MET A 80 0.83 10.66 -1.11
C MET A 80 0.92 12.18 -1.21
N ASN A 81 0.10 12.81 -2.04
CA ASN A 81 0.10 14.28 -2.15
C ASN A 81 -0.26 14.99 -0.85
N LYS A 82 -1.07 14.35 0.01
CA LYS A 82 -1.45 14.91 1.31
C LYS A 82 -0.34 14.79 2.36
N HIS A 83 0.40 13.69 2.36
CA HIS A 83 1.33 13.36 3.45
C HIS A 83 2.81 13.55 3.09
N ALA A 84 3.14 13.57 1.80
CA ALA A 84 4.50 13.68 1.29
C ALA A 84 4.53 14.46 -0.04
N PRO A 85 4.08 15.73 -0.08
CA PRO A 85 4.17 16.55 -1.29
C PRO A 85 5.65 16.79 -1.61
N GLY A 86 6.12 16.28 -2.76
CA GLY A 86 7.49 16.49 -3.26
C GLY A 86 8.46 15.32 -3.06
N THR A 87 8.01 14.15 -2.60
CA THR A 87 8.80 12.91 -2.71
C THR A 87 8.76 12.41 -4.15
N GLU A 88 9.45 13.12 -5.04
CA GLU A 88 9.73 12.66 -6.39
C GLU A 88 10.80 11.58 -6.32
N ALA A 89 10.56 10.45 -6.99
CA ALA A 89 11.58 9.43 -7.14
C ALA A 89 12.64 9.96 -8.10
N THR A 90 13.82 10.31 -7.57
CA THR A 90 15.03 10.52 -8.37
C THR A 90 15.43 9.23 -9.07
#